data_AF-A0A1H7LB20-F1
#
_entry.id   AF-A0A1H7LB20-F1
#
_cell.length_a   1.000
_cell.length_b   1.000
_cell.length_c   1.000
_cell.angle_alpha   90.00
_cell.angle_beta   90.00
_cell.angle_gamma   90.00
#
_symmetry.space_group_name_H-M   'P 1'
#
loop_
_entity.id
_entity.type
_entity.pdbx_description
1 polymer ?
#
loop_
_entity_poly.entity_id
_entity_poly.type
_entity_poly.pdbx_seq_one_letter_code
_entity_poly.pdbx_strand_id
1 'polypeptide(L)'
;MRRTRARRAAMIGTAALLLAAPCATLAQAEPTPPAPALPEDLVAAIQRDLRLSPEQYLDRAQTGQELATFADTLRGKFPTAFAGAWLDKTSTPLVGLADGPDKAAARTAVEAAGFKVKDQSRSENALRDLLGQVNSWTQQLPAPLTGQINGAKIDTVKNDIALEVQDTAVGQGLQLPNFLNFVRVAQVPGGSSDLPGLGSLGSFGSSGPTKPTDPTTDPTDPASTITLDPIKGATVEKMITLKAKVTPAAAGGTVVFEDDKNTYHEEATVGADGTATQEWYPSIAGKVTIKATFSGRDGVTGSTTTQQITVAGPPKPTTTKPKPPAANAIMGGDVYDAVDVSGGSRRCTLGFNATDASGHAAVISAGHCDANPDAAGTDDASIGHEVVDGVSGDRFGTFTNASQRPLDYAVIKIDDGVAKRFENNYVRAPGQAPVAITGTAVPVVGMPVCMSGMVTGYHCGTVEFVDIMNIPIFPSRFTVSICGLSGDSGGAVLSGTKALGITVRSNKAVEGTCDSATAPEVTATPITNILSANPGLKIRTN
;
A
#
# COMPACT_ATOMS: atom_id res chain seq x y z
N MET A 1 88.29 -40.31 32.61
CA MET A 1 88.20 -38.92 33.15
C MET A 1 87.75 -37.97 32.03
N ARG A 2 86.84 -37.04 32.37
CA ARG A 2 86.35 -35.82 31.66
C ARG A 2 87.24 -35.28 30.50
N ARG A 3 86.74 -34.68 29.40
CA ARG A 3 85.63 -33.70 29.25
C ARG A 3 85.35 -33.41 27.76
N THR A 4 84.13 -32.94 27.48
CA THR A 4 83.49 -32.57 26.20
C THR A 4 83.62 -31.08 25.83
N ARG A 5 83.35 -30.76 24.53
CA ARG A 5 82.45 -29.70 23.97
C ARG A 5 82.90 -29.33 22.53
N ALA A 6 82.17 -29.62 21.43
CA ALA A 6 80.86 -29.16 20.95
C ALA A 6 80.84 -27.71 20.38
N ARG A 7 80.48 -27.52 19.09
CA ARG A 7 79.12 -27.12 18.65
C ARG A 7 79.03 -26.92 17.12
N ARG A 8 77.78 -27.04 16.65
CA ARG A 8 77.29 -27.38 15.31
C ARG A 8 77.15 -26.16 14.38
N ALA A 9 77.41 -26.40 13.10
CA ALA A 9 77.00 -25.58 11.95
C ALA A 9 75.64 -26.06 11.41
N ALA A 10 74.85 -25.16 10.82
CA ALA A 10 73.91 -25.52 9.77
C ALA A 10 73.65 -24.29 8.88
N MET A 11 74.11 -24.42 7.64
CA MET A 11 73.98 -23.46 6.55
C MET A 11 72.61 -23.55 5.88
N ILE A 12 72.28 -22.41 5.26
CA ILE A 12 71.17 -22.10 4.37
C ILE A 12 71.15 -23.04 3.16
N GLY A 13 69.99 -23.58 2.83
CA GLY A 13 69.75 -24.38 1.63
C GLY A 13 68.38 -24.05 1.03
N THR A 14 68.39 -23.22 -0.01
CA THR A 14 67.23 -22.77 -0.77
C THR A 14 66.73 -23.89 -1.68
N ALA A 15 65.46 -24.29 -1.55
CA ALA A 15 64.76 -25.13 -2.51
C ALA A 15 63.46 -24.42 -2.93
N ALA A 16 63.41 -23.95 -4.17
CA ALA A 16 62.23 -23.38 -4.79
C ALA A 16 61.26 -24.51 -5.17
N LEU A 17 60.12 -24.60 -4.48
CA LEU A 17 58.95 -25.36 -4.93
C LEU A 17 58.00 -24.40 -5.67
N LEU A 18 57.69 -24.73 -6.93
CA LEU A 18 56.57 -24.18 -7.69
C LEU A 18 55.26 -24.70 -7.08
N LEU A 19 54.52 -23.82 -6.40
CA LEU A 19 53.11 -24.02 -6.03
C LEU A 19 52.28 -23.00 -6.83
N ALA A 20 51.64 -23.48 -7.89
CA ALA A 20 50.55 -22.77 -8.54
C ALA A 20 49.31 -22.86 -7.62
N ALA A 21 49.14 -21.86 -6.76
CA ALA A 21 47.91 -21.67 -5.99
C ALA A 21 46.90 -20.88 -6.84
N PRO A 22 45.63 -21.32 -6.97
CA PRO A 22 44.61 -20.49 -7.58
C PRO A 22 44.38 -19.27 -6.69
N CYS A 23 44.53 -18.07 -7.25
CA CYS A 23 44.13 -16.82 -6.61
C CYS A 23 42.62 -16.87 -6.32
N ALA A 24 42.25 -17.27 -5.11
CA ALA A 24 40.97 -16.92 -4.55
C ALA A 24 40.98 -15.41 -4.31
N THR A 25 40.24 -14.67 -5.13
CA THR A 25 39.85 -13.30 -4.82
C THR A 25 39.13 -13.32 -3.47
N LEU A 26 39.79 -12.86 -2.41
CA LEU A 26 39.14 -12.53 -1.16
C LEU A 26 38.21 -11.34 -1.45
N ALA A 27 36.94 -11.62 -1.69
CA ALA A 27 35.90 -10.61 -1.63
C ALA A 27 35.91 -10.05 -0.21
N GLN A 28 36.53 -8.88 -0.02
CA GLN A 28 36.25 -8.07 1.15
C GLN A 28 34.77 -7.71 1.05
N ALA A 29 33.95 -8.28 1.93
CA ALA A 29 32.59 -7.79 2.13
C ALA A 29 32.71 -6.29 2.46
N GLU A 30 32.11 -5.45 1.60
CA GLU A 30 31.91 -4.04 1.91
C GLU A 30 31.20 -3.97 3.26
N PRO A 31 31.60 -3.05 4.18
CA PRO A 31 30.91 -2.90 5.45
C PRO A 31 29.43 -2.63 5.17
N THR A 32 28.55 -3.50 5.67
CA THR A 32 27.11 -3.29 5.62
C THR A 32 26.82 -1.89 6.16
N PRO A 33 26.12 -1.02 5.41
CA PRO A 33 25.70 0.28 5.93
C PRO A 33 24.96 0.07 7.26
N PRO A 34 25.17 0.93 8.27
CA PRO A 34 24.42 0.81 9.51
C PRO A 34 22.92 0.83 9.20
N ALA A 35 22.17 -0.13 9.74
CA ALA A 35 20.72 -0.18 9.62
C ALA A 35 20.13 1.18 10.05
N PRO A 36 19.01 1.63 9.44
CA PRO A 36 18.25 2.76 9.95
C PRO A 36 18.03 2.58 11.46
N ALA A 37 18.53 3.51 12.27
CA ALA A 37 18.37 3.44 13.71
C ALA A 37 16.89 3.63 14.05
N LEU A 38 16.20 2.55 14.41
CA LEU A 38 14.85 2.60 14.96
C LEU A 38 14.92 3.13 16.40
N PRO A 39 13.93 3.92 16.87
CA PRO A 39 13.89 4.38 18.26
C PRO A 39 13.70 3.20 19.22
N GLU A 40 14.22 3.35 20.44
CA GLU A 40 14.28 2.26 21.45
C GLU A 40 12.89 1.67 21.75
N ASP A 41 11.85 2.50 21.85
CA ASP A 41 10.49 2.03 22.13
C ASP A 41 9.90 1.21 20.96
N LEU A 42 10.22 1.58 19.72
CA LEU A 42 9.83 0.79 18.55
C LEU A 42 10.58 -0.54 18.52
N VAL A 43 11.87 -0.53 18.85
CA VAL A 43 12.67 -1.76 19.00
C VAL A 43 12.08 -2.67 20.07
N ALA A 44 11.70 -2.11 21.22
CA ALA A 44 11.08 -2.84 22.31
C ALA A 44 9.75 -3.47 21.87
N ALA A 45 8.90 -2.72 21.16
CA ALA A 45 7.63 -3.24 20.61
C ALA A 45 7.85 -4.36 19.59
N ILE A 46 8.80 -4.21 18.66
CA ILE A 46 9.17 -5.24 17.67
C ILE A 46 9.60 -6.53 18.38
N GLN A 47 10.46 -6.43 19.39
CA GLN A 47 10.96 -7.57 20.14
C GLN A 47 9.86 -8.20 21.03
N ARG A 48 8.97 -7.38 21.59
CA ARG A 48 7.85 -7.82 22.44
C ARG A 48 6.81 -8.58 21.62
N ASP A 49 6.39 -8.04 20.49
CA ASP A 49 5.21 -8.54 19.78
C ASP A 49 5.57 -9.52 18.67
N LEU A 50 6.62 -9.22 17.89
CA LEU A 50 7.01 -10.02 16.73
C LEU A 50 8.10 -11.03 17.04
N ARG A 51 8.80 -10.88 18.17
CA ARG A 51 9.99 -11.68 18.52
C ARG A 51 11.09 -11.57 17.46
N LEU A 52 11.25 -10.39 16.86
CA LEU A 52 12.27 -10.09 15.85
C LEU A 52 13.34 -9.15 16.39
N SER A 53 14.55 -9.26 15.82
CA SER A 53 15.54 -8.18 15.90
C SER A 53 15.13 -7.00 14.99
N PRO A 54 15.62 -5.78 15.25
CA PRO A 54 15.43 -4.63 14.38
C PRO A 54 15.85 -4.89 12.93
N GLU A 55 16.97 -5.59 12.74
CA GLU A 55 17.49 -5.94 11.42
C GLU A 55 16.55 -6.90 10.69
N GLN A 56 16.09 -7.96 11.36
CA GLN A 56 15.11 -8.89 10.79
C GLN A 56 13.78 -8.20 10.45
N TYR A 57 13.34 -7.24 11.25
CA TYR A 57 12.13 -6.48 10.97
C TYR A 57 12.29 -5.65 9.69
N LEU A 58 13.41 -4.94 9.55
CA LEU A 58 13.71 -4.12 8.37
C LEU A 58 13.86 -4.98 7.10
N ASP A 59 14.59 -6.09 7.17
CA ASP A 59 14.79 -7.00 6.03
C ASP A 59 13.48 -7.62 5.55
N ARG A 60 12.62 -8.04 6.49
CA ARG A 60 11.31 -8.62 6.17
C ARG A 60 10.34 -7.57 5.62
N ALA A 61 10.38 -6.35 6.14
CA ALA A 61 9.61 -5.23 5.60
C ALA A 61 10.03 -4.95 4.14
N GLN A 62 11.33 -4.91 3.87
CA GLN A 62 11.85 -4.73 2.51
C GLN A 62 11.44 -5.87 1.58
N THR A 63 11.62 -7.12 2.00
CA THR A 63 11.19 -8.31 1.22
C THR A 63 9.71 -8.23 0.86
N GLY A 64 8.86 -7.81 1.80
CA GLY A 64 7.44 -7.63 1.54
C GLY A 64 7.15 -6.53 0.50
N GLN A 65 7.92 -5.44 0.46
CA GLN A 65 7.76 -4.37 -0.54
C GLN A 65 8.22 -4.79 -1.93
N GLU A 66 9.33 -5.54 -2.02
CA GLU A 66 9.78 -6.14 -3.27
C GLU A 66 8.73 -7.10 -3.83
N LEU A 67 8.14 -7.93 -2.97
CA LEU A 67 7.04 -8.82 -3.32
C LEU A 67 5.79 -8.06 -3.76
N ALA A 68 5.43 -6.95 -3.09
CA ALA A 68 4.29 -6.13 -3.44
C ALA A 68 4.41 -5.55 -4.85
N THR A 69 5.58 -4.99 -5.17
CA THR A 69 5.90 -4.41 -6.47
C THR A 69 5.83 -5.46 -7.58
N PHE A 70 6.40 -6.63 -7.31
CA PHE A 70 6.36 -7.74 -8.25
C PHE A 70 4.94 -8.29 -8.45
N ALA A 71 4.17 -8.41 -7.37
CA ALA A 71 2.79 -8.85 -7.41
C ALA A 71 1.91 -7.93 -8.26
N ASP A 72 2.12 -6.61 -8.20
CA ASP A 72 1.41 -5.66 -9.04
C ASP A 72 1.71 -5.86 -10.54
N THR A 73 2.97 -6.09 -10.89
CA THR A 73 3.38 -6.43 -12.26
C THR A 73 2.70 -7.72 -12.74
N LEU A 74 2.67 -8.76 -11.90
CA LEU A 74 2.05 -10.05 -12.21
C LEU A 74 0.53 -9.95 -12.35
N ARG A 75 -0.12 -9.13 -11.51
CA ARG A 75 -1.56 -8.87 -11.57
C ARG A 75 -1.96 -8.26 -12.91
N GLY A 76 -1.20 -7.27 -13.40
CA GLY A 76 -1.44 -6.67 -14.72
C GLY A 76 -1.12 -7.61 -15.87
N LYS A 77 0.00 -8.34 -15.79
CA LYS A 77 0.49 -9.20 -16.88
C LYS A 77 -0.31 -10.49 -17.07
N PHE A 78 -0.69 -11.12 -15.97
CA PHE A 78 -1.24 -12.48 -15.95
C PHE A 78 -2.51 -12.55 -15.08
N PRO A 79 -3.54 -11.74 -15.38
CA PRO A 79 -4.72 -11.58 -14.50
C PRO A 79 -5.53 -12.87 -14.31
N THR A 80 -5.45 -13.81 -15.26
CA THR A 80 -6.14 -15.10 -15.20
C THR A 80 -5.38 -16.15 -14.40
N ALA A 81 -4.05 -16.00 -14.24
CA ALA A 81 -3.19 -16.95 -13.54
C ALA A 81 -2.75 -16.44 -12.16
N PHE A 82 -2.57 -15.14 -11.96
CA PHE A 82 -2.14 -14.59 -10.69
C PHE A 82 -3.20 -14.82 -9.60
N ALA A 83 -2.80 -15.42 -8.48
CA ALA A 83 -3.69 -15.83 -7.38
C ALA A 83 -3.34 -15.17 -6.03
N GLY A 84 -2.55 -14.10 -6.06
CA GLY A 84 -2.12 -13.35 -4.87
C GLY A 84 -0.65 -13.57 -4.52
N ALA A 85 -0.15 -12.79 -3.57
CA ALA A 85 1.22 -12.87 -3.06
C ALA A 85 1.23 -12.65 -1.55
N TRP A 86 2.09 -13.38 -0.84
CA TRP A 86 2.21 -13.29 0.62
C TRP A 86 3.57 -13.74 1.11
N LEU A 87 3.96 -13.31 2.30
CA LEU A 87 5.05 -13.90 3.08
C LEU A 87 4.46 -15.04 3.93
N ASP A 88 5.06 -16.23 3.86
CA ASP A 88 4.65 -17.31 4.76
C ASP A 88 5.17 -17.07 6.21
N LYS A 89 4.86 -17.99 7.12
CA LYS A 89 5.28 -17.90 8.54
C LYS A 89 6.80 -17.91 8.74
N THR A 90 7.56 -18.36 7.74
CA THR A 90 9.03 -18.33 7.71
C THR A 90 9.58 -17.07 7.04
N SER A 91 8.70 -16.15 6.65
CA SER A 91 8.98 -14.96 5.85
C SER A 91 9.50 -15.28 4.45
N THR A 92 9.20 -16.47 3.94
CA THR A 92 9.47 -16.80 2.54
C THR A 92 8.44 -16.10 1.64
N PRO A 93 8.85 -15.32 0.64
CA PRO A 93 7.94 -14.71 -0.32
C PRO A 93 7.37 -15.74 -1.30
N LEU A 94 6.05 -15.89 -1.28
CA LEU A 94 5.28 -16.80 -2.13
C LEU A 94 4.39 -16.03 -3.10
N VAL A 95 4.30 -16.52 -4.33
CA VAL A 95 3.36 -16.06 -5.34
C VAL A 95 2.41 -17.19 -5.70
N GLY A 96 1.12 -16.96 -5.49
CA GLY A 96 0.04 -17.87 -5.85
C GLY A 96 -0.20 -17.86 -7.36
N LEU A 97 -0.29 -19.04 -7.99
CA LEU A 97 -0.68 -19.18 -9.39
C LEU A 97 -1.82 -20.20 -9.55
N ALA A 98 -2.90 -19.79 -10.20
CA ALA A 98 -4.01 -20.63 -10.59
C ALA A 98 -3.78 -21.33 -11.93
N ASP A 99 -4.53 -22.41 -12.18
CA ASP A 99 -4.54 -23.10 -13.47
C ASP A 99 -5.14 -22.21 -14.57
N GLY A 100 -4.50 -22.20 -15.73
CA GLY A 100 -4.88 -21.37 -16.87
C GLY A 100 -3.80 -21.34 -17.95
N PRO A 101 -4.12 -20.76 -19.14
CA PRO A 101 -3.19 -20.71 -20.28
C PRO A 101 -1.89 -19.96 -19.95
N ASP A 102 -1.97 -18.95 -19.07
CA ASP A 102 -0.84 -18.07 -18.75
C ASP A 102 0.03 -18.60 -17.59
N LYS A 103 -0.36 -19.69 -16.92
CA LYS A 103 0.31 -20.20 -15.72
C LYS A 103 1.80 -20.50 -15.94
N ALA A 104 2.15 -21.10 -17.07
CA ALA A 104 3.54 -21.46 -17.37
C ALA A 104 4.43 -20.23 -17.56
N ALA A 105 3.92 -19.20 -18.24
CA ALA A 105 4.62 -17.93 -18.42
C ALA A 105 4.75 -17.18 -17.09
N ALA A 106 3.66 -17.14 -16.30
CA ALA A 106 3.67 -16.55 -14.96
C ALA A 106 4.68 -17.24 -14.03
N ARG A 107 4.70 -18.58 -14.00
CA ARG A 107 5.67 -19.38 -13.24
C ARG A 107 7.11 -19.02 -13.61
N THR A 108 7.40 -18.96 -14.90
CA THR A 108 8.74 -18.58 -15.38
C THR A 108 9.14 -17.19 -14.88
N ALA A 109 8.21 -16.22 -14.90
CA ALA A 109 8.47 -14.88 -14.39
C ALA A 109 8.71 -14.85 -12.87
N VAL A 110 7.92 -15.61 -12.09
CA VAL A 110 8.08 -15.74 -10.62
C VAL A 110 9.43 -16.33 -10.27
N GLU A 111 9.81 -17.43 -10.91
CA GLU A 111 11.07 -18.12 -10.67
C GLU A 111 12.28 -17.28 -11.09
N ALA A 112 12.18 -16.54 -12.21
CA ALA A 112 13.22 -15.60 -12.66
C ALA A 112 13.42 -14.42 -11.69
N ALA A 113 12.37 -14.00 -11.00
CA ALA A 113 12.44 -12.97 -9.96
C ALA A 113 12.96 -13.52 -8.60
N GLY A 114 13.22 -14.82 -8.49
CA GLY A 114 13.72 -15.46 -7.27
C GLY A 114 12.66 -15.75 -6.21
N PHE A 115 11.38 -15.59 -6.54
CA PHE A 115 10.26 -15.90 -5.66
C PHE A 115 9.84 -17.37 -5.81
N LYS A 116 9.16 -17.91 -4.79
CA LYS A 116 8.62 -19.27 -4.85
C LYS A 116 7.18 -19.28 -5.31
N VAL A 117 6.86 -20.17 -6.23
CA VAL A 117 5.49 -20.39 -6.70
C VAL A 117 4.74 -21.30 -5.73
N LYS A 118 3.49 -20.94 -5.46
CA LYS A 118 2.50 -21.80 -4.82
C LYS A 118 1.31 -21.99 -5.77
N ASP A 119 1.02 -23.23 -6.16
CA ASP A 119 -0.19 -23.49 -6.95
C ASP A 119 -1.43 -23.26 -6.09
N GLN A 120 -2.42 -22.58 -6.68
CA GLN A 120 -3.70 -22.21 -6.06
C GLN A 120 -4.87 -22.65 -6.93
N SER A 121 -6.05 -22.80 -6.33
CA SER A 121 -7.25 -23.28 -7.03
C SER A 121 -7.96 -22.22 -7.86
N ARG A 122 -7.82 -20.94 -7.49
CA ARG A 122 -8.53 -19.79 -8.06
C ARG A 122 -7.58 -18.62 -8.24
N SER A 123 -7.75 -17.85 -9.32
CA SER A 123 -7.05 -16.58 -9.51
C SER A 123 -7.58 -15.50 -8.56
N GLU A 124 -6.83 -14.41 -8.42
CA GLU A 124 -7.24 -13.25 -7.62
C GLU A 124 -8.52 -12.64 -8.21
N ASN A 125 -8.63 -12.54 -9.54
CA ASN A 125 -9.84 -12.07 -10.21
C ASN A 125 -11.05 -12.95 -9.90
N ALA A 126 -10.89 -14.28 -9.95
CA ALA A 126 -11.98 -15.18 -9.60
C ALA A 126 -12.42 -15.01 -8.13
N LEU A 127 -11.48 -14.78 -7.21
CA LEU A 127 -11.80 -14.49 -5.81
C LEU A 127 -12.53 -13.15 -5.64
N ARG A 128 -12.13 -12.12 -6.40
CA ARG A 128 -12.81 -10.82 -6.42
C ARG A 128 -14.26 -10.93 -6.90
N ASP A 129 -14.50 -11.73 -7.94
CA ASP A 129 -15.86 -11.99 -8.44
C ASP A 129 -16.72 -12.70 -7.39
N LEU A 130 -16.15 -13.69 -6.69
CA LEU A 130 -16.83 -14.40 -5.61
C LEU A 130 -17.14 -13.48 -4.43
N LEU A 131 -16.22 -12.59 -4.05
CA LEU A 131 -16.47 -11.57 -3.03
C LEU A 131 -17.59 -10.61 -3.47
N GLY A 132 -17.65 -10.25 -4.75
CA GLY A 132 -18.75 -9.45 -5.31
C GLY A 132 -20.13 -10.12 -5.14
N GLN A 133 -20.19 -11.44 -5.24
CA GLN A 133 -21.42 -12.21 -4.98
C GLN A 133 -21.82 -12.19 -3.50
N VAL A 134 -20.84 -12.33 -2.59
CA VAL A 134 -21.07 -12.19 -1.14
C VAL A 134 -21.61 -10.80 -0.84
N ASN A 135 -20.99 -9.75 -1.36
CA ASN A 135 -21.42 -8.37 -1.15
C ASN A 135 -22.86 -8.14 -1.64
N SER A 136 -23.18 -8.60 -2.85
CA SER A 136 -24.53 -8.50 -3.41
C SER A 136 -25.58 -9.20 -2.54
N TRP A 137 -25.23 -10.37 -1.98
CA TRP A 137 -26.11 -11.09 -1.06
C TRP A 137 -26.29 -10.35 0.27
N THR A 138 -25.20 -9.85 0.88
CA THR A 138 -25.28 -9.14 2.16
C THR A 138 -26.16 -7.89 2.11
N GLN A 139 -26.17 -7.18 0.97
CA GLN A 139 -27.01 -6.00 0.76
C GLN A 139 -28.52 -6.33 0.70
N GLN A 140 -28.88 -7.59 0.42
CA GLN A 140 -30.26 -8.04 0.35
C GLN A 140 -30.76 -8.64 1.67
N LEU A 141 -29.90 -8.79 2.68
CA LEU A 141 -30.27 -9.35 3.97
C LEU A 141 -31.13 -8.34 4.78
N PRO A 142 -32.15 -8.83 5.52
CA PRO A 142 -32.85 -8.02 6.50
C PRO A 142 -31.90 -7.50 7.60
N ALA A 143 -32.15 -6.28 8.09
CA ALA A 143 -31.30 -5.61 9.08
C ALA A 143 -30.88 -6.46 10.30
N PRO A 144 -31.74 -7.33 10.89
CA PRO A 144 -31.33 -8.19 12.00
C PRO A 144 -30.23 -9.19 11.65
N LEU A 145 -30.17 -9.64 10.38
CA LEU A 145 -29.16 -10.57 9.88
C LEU A 145 -27.93 -9.83 9.36
N THR A 146 -28.11 -8.71 8.66
CA THR A 146 -27.00 -7.87 8.20
C THR A 146 -26.16 -7.35 9.37
N GLY A 147 -26.81 -7.02 10.49
CA GLY A 147 -26.14 -6.63 11.73
C GLY A 147 -25.29 -7.74 12.37
N GLN A 148 -25.42 -9.00 11.94
CA GLN A 148 -24.55 -10.10 12.39
C GLN A 148 -23.29 -10.28 11.54
N ILE A 149 -23.21 -9.63 10.37
CA ILE A 149 -22.08 -9.76 9.47
C ILE A 149 -21.11 -8.60 9.72
N ASN A 150 -19.89 -8.93 10.12
CA ASN A 150 -18.84 -7.95 10.35
C ASN A 150 -18.09 -7.59 9.06
N GLY A 151 -18.07 -8.51 8.09
CA GLY A 151 -17.49 -8.28 6.77
C GLY A 151 -17.17 -9.57 6.03
N ALA A 152 -16.66 -9.44 4.80
CA ALA A 152 -16.11 -10.55 4.03
C ALA A 152 -14.75 -10.14 3.44
N LYS A 153 -13.81 -11.10 3.37
CA LYS A 153 -12.44 -10.87 2.92
C LYS A 153 -11.91 -12.01 2.06
N ILE A 154 -11.01 -11.66 1.14
CA ILE A 154 -10.24 -12.64 0.37
C ILE A 154 -9.09 -13.16 1.25
N ASP A 155 -9.02 -14.47 1.47
CA ASP A 155 -7.88 -15.12 2.09
C ASP A 155 -6.97 -15.66 0.98
N THR A 156 -5.95 -14.89 0.59
CA THR A 156 -5.03 -15.28 -0.49
C THR A 156 -4.20 -16.51 -0.15
N VAL A 157 -3.99 -16.78 1.14
CA VAL A 157 -3.20 -17.91 1.62
C VAL A 157 -3.99 -19.21 1.50
N LYS A 158 -5.24 -19.21 1.96
CA LYS A 158 -6.17 -20.35 1.83
C LYS A 158 -6.87 -20.42 0.48
N ASN A 159 -6.80 -19.35 -0.30
CA ASN A 159 -7.45 -19.20 -1.60
C ASN A 159 -8.98 -19.36 -1.52
N ASP A 160 -9.58 -18.79 -0.46
CA ASP A 160 -11.02 -18.81 -0.16
C ASP A 160 -11.57 -17.41 0.20
N ILE A 161 -12.89 -17.32 0.38
CA ILE A 161 -13.56 -16.14 0.92
C ILE A 161 -13.93 -16.41 2.38
N ALA A 162 -13.44 -15.58 3.29
CA ALA A 162 -13.80 -15.64 4.70
C ALA A 162 -14.92 -14.63 5.00
N LEU A 163 -16.08 -15.12 5.44
CA LEU A 163 -17.19 -14.30 5.92
C LEU A 163 -17.14 -14.23 7.45
N GLU A 164 -16.98 -13.03 7.97
CA GLU A 164 -16.94 -12.77 9.40
C GLU A 164 -18.34 -12.52 9.94
N VAL A 165 -18.73 -13.32 10.92
CA VAL A 165 -20.01 -13.21 11.61
C VAL A 165 -19.79 -13.06 13.10
N GLN A 166 -20.70 -12.35 13.76
CA GLN A 166 -20.69 -12.23 15.21
C GLN A 166 -20.91 -13.59 15.86
N ASP A 167 -20.16 -13.87 16.93
CA ASP A 167 -20.31 -15.06 17.76
C ASP A 167 -21.53 -14.95 18.69
N THR A 168 -22.73 -14.90 18.07
CA THR A 168 -24.04 -14.90 18.74
C THR A 168 -24.87 -16.08 18.24
N ALA A 169 -25.94 -16.44 18.94
CA ALA A 169 -26.85 -17.49 18.48
C ALA A 169 -27.45 -17.21 17.08
N VAL A 170 -27.63 -15.93 16.72
CA VAL A 170 -28.14 -15.52 15.40
C VAL A 170 -27.02 -15.63 14.35
N GLY A 171 -25.80 -15.21 14.66
CA GLY A 171 -24.65 -15.35 13.75
C GLY A 171 -24.21 -16.81 13.54
N GLN A 172 -24.23 -17.63 14.60
CA GLN A 172 -23.99 -19.07 14.54
C GLN A 172 -25.07 -19.81 13.74
N GLY A 173 -26.31 -19.27 13.72
CA GLY A 173 -27.44 -19.81 12.97
C GLY A 173 -27.58 -19.27 11.54
N LEU A 174 -26.67 -18.42 11.07
CA LEU A 174 -26.76 -17.80 9.74
C LEU A 174 -26.64 -18.87 8.65
N GLN A 175 -27.75 -19.17 7.98
CA GLN A 175 -27.77 -20.13 6.88
C GLN A 175 -27.30 -19.46 5.59
N LEU A 176 -26.18 -19.94 5.06
CA LEU A 176 -25.69 -19.50 3.75
C LEU A 176 -26.49 -20.17 2.63
N PRO A 177 -26.94 -19.41 1.62
CA PRO A 177 -27.56 -20.00 0.44
C PRO A 177 -26.55 -20.88 -0.31
N ASN A 178 -27.05 -21.91 -1.02
CA ASN A 178 -26.20 -22.90 -1.70
C ASN A 178 -25.18 -22.28 -2.68
N PHE A 179 -25.49 -21.14 -3.29
CA PHE A 179 -24.57 -20.47 -4.22
C PHE A 179 -23.33 -19.87 -3.51
N LEU A 180 -23.34 -19.75 -2.18
CA LEU A 180 -22.21 -19.31 -1.35
C LEU A 180 -21.47 -20.47 -0.66
N ASN A 181 -21.57 -21.69 -1.18
CA ASN A 181 -20.87 -22.87 -0.60
C ASN A 181 -19.33 -22.78 -0.62
N PHE A 182 -18.77 -21.79 -1.33
CA PHE A 182 -17.34 -21.48 -1.38
C PHE A 182 -16.87 -20.61 -0.21
N VAL A 183 -17.80 -20.09 0.60
CA VAL A 183 -17.51 -19.20 1.73
C VAL A 183 -17.18 -20.01 2.97
N ARG A 184 -16.10 -19.64 3.64
CA ARG A 184 -15.77 -20.10 4.98
C ARG A 184 -16.29 -19.09 6.00
N VAL A 185 -17.16 -19.53 6.90
CA VAL A 185 -17.63 -18.69 8.01
C VAL A 185 -16.55 -18.63 9.10
N ALA A 186 -16.19 -17.42 9.51
CA ALA A 186 -15.30 -17.14 10.63
C ALA A 186 -16.10 -16.44 11.74
N GLN A 187 -16.19 -17.06 12.91
CA GLN A 187 -16.82 -16.47 14.09
C GLN A 187 -15.83 -15.50 14.74
N VAL A 188 -16.28 -14.28 15.04
CA VAL A 188 -15.50 -13.29 15.79
C VAL A 188 -16.30 -12.80 17.01
N PRO A 189 -15.66 -12.55 18.17
CA PRO A 189 -16.35 -12.09 19.37
C PRO A 189 -17.19 -10.84 19.07
N GLY A 190 -18.45 -10.83 19.50
CA GLY A 190 -19.39 -9.75 19.24
C GLY A 190 -18.92 -8.43 19.86
N GLY A 191 -18.49 -7.48 19.02
CA GLY A 191 -18.34 -6.08 19.38
C GLY A 191 -19.56 -5.31 18.92
N SER A 192 -20.22 -4.61 19.86
CA SER A 192 -21.41 -3.80 19.60
C SER A 192 -21.13 -2.73 18.53
N SER A 193 -21.66 -2.92 17.33
CA SER A 193 -21.82 -1.86 16.35
C SER A 193 -23.18 -1.18 16.56
N ASP A 194 -23.25 -0.22 17.47
CA ASP A 194 -24.38 0.70 17.51
C ASP A 194 -24.18 1.75 16.42
N LEU A 195 -24.91 1.60 15.31
CA LEU A 195 -25.16 2.67 14.34
C LEU A 195 -26.68 2.88 14.24
N PRO A 196 -27.21 4.09 14.51
CA PRO A 196 -28.61 4.40 14.28
C PRO A 196 -28.92 4.47 12.77
N GLY A 197 -30.11 4.01 12.41
CA GLY A 197 -30.53 3.71 11.04
C GLY A 197 -30.89 4.91 10.15
N LEU A 198 -30.85 4.65 8.84
CA LEU A 198 -31.40 5.46 7.76
C LEU A 198 -32.22 4.47 6.89
N GLY A 199 -33.48 4.71 6.53
CA GLY A 199 -33.95 5.90 5.82
C GLY A 199 -33.96 5.55 4.32
N SER A 200 -35.08 5.00 3.85
CA SER A 200 -35.30 4.54 2.46
C SER A 200 -35.22 5.67 1.45
N LEU A 201 -34.43 5.51 0.38
CA LEU A 201 -34.53 6.34 -0.83
C LEU A 201 -34.27 5.52 -2.10
N GLY A 202 -35.32 5.36 -2.90
CA GLY A 202 -35.34 5.73 -4.33
C GLY A 202 -34.58 4.87 -5.34
N SER A 203 -35.32 4.04 -6.05
CA SER A 203 -34.94 3.38 -7.30
C SER A 203 -34.81 4.38 -8.47
N PHE A 204 -33.73 4.29 -9.26
CA PHE A 204 -33.64 4.86 -10.59
C PHE A 204 -33.08 3.84 -11.58
N GLY A 205 -33.71 3.81 -12.76
CA GLY A 205 -33.59 2.76 -13.77
C GLY A 205 -32.38 2.82 -14.69
N SER A 206 -32.22 1.71 -15.41
CA SER A 206 -31.16 1.34 -16.34
C SER A 206 -31.19 2.11 -17.67
N SER A 207 -30.00 2.44 -18.19
CA SER A 207 -29.65 2.23 -19.61
C SER A 207 -28.12 2.16 -19.76
N GLY A 208 -27.62 1.07 -20.35
CA GLY A 208 -26.19 0.87 -20.61
C GLY A 208 -25.78 1.44 -21.99
N PRO A 209 -24.53 1.89 -22.16
CA PRO A 209 -24.03 2.33 -23.46
C PRO A 209 -23.74 1.14 -24.39
N THR A 210 -24.05 1.29 -25.68
CA THR A 210 -23.82 0.33 -26.75
C THR A 210 -22.36 0.29 -27.19
N LYS A 211 -21.84 -0.92 -27.43
CA LYS A 211 -20.51 -1.23 -27.99
C LYS A 211 -20.30 -0.58 -29.38
N PRO A 212 -19.22 0.17 -29.63
CA PRO A 212 -18.85 0.62 -30.97
C PRO A 212 -18.47 -0.54 -31.89
N THR A 213 -18.79 -0.39 -33.17
CA THR A 213 -18.55 -1.36 -34.25
C THR A 213 -17.07 -1.33 -34.66
N ASP A 214 -16.46 -2.49 -34.93
CA ASP A 214 -15.08 -2.58 -35.43
C ASP A 214 -14.95 -1.91 -36.82
N PRO A 215 -13.92 -1.09 -37.06
CA PRO A 215 -13.72 -0.42 -38.35
C PRO A 215 -13.30 -1.43 -39.43
N THR A 216 -13.83 -1.24 -40.64
CA THR A 216 -13.41 -1.98 -41.83
C THR A 216 -12.32 -1.17 -42.53
N THR A 217 -11.06 -1.61 -42.44
CA THR A 217 -9.95 -0.95 -43.12
C THR A 217 -9.90 -1.37 -44.60
N ASP A 218 -10.00 -0.39 -45.51
CA ASP A 218 -9.76 -0.58 -46.94
C ASP A 218 -8.26 -0.37 -47.22
N PRO A 219 -7.56 -1.27 -47.93
CA PRO A 219 -6.13 -1.11 -48.26
C PRO A 219 -5.79 0.09 -49.14
N THR A 220 -6.77 0.93 -49.52
CA THR A 220 -6.59 2.19 -50.27
C THR A 220 -6.60 3.47 -49.40
N ASP A 221 -6.80 3.36 -48.08
CA ASP A 221 -6.81 4.52 -47.19
C ASP A 221 -5.43 5.20 -47.06
N PRO A 222 -5.36 6.55 -46.94
CA PRO A 222 -4.11 7.27 -46.75
C PRO A 222 -3.44 6.93 -45.40
N ALA A 223 -2.11 6.95 -45.37
CA ALA A 223 -1.34 6.62 -44.16
C ALA A 223 -1.46 7.72 -43.09
N SER A 224 -1.65 7.31 -41.82
CA SER A 224 -1.52 8.20 -40.67
C SER A 224 -0.08 8.28 -40.16
N THR A 225 0.20 9.31 -39.35
CA THR A 225 1.42 9.38 -38.54
C THR A 225 1.06 9.58 -37.06
N ILE A 226 1.82 8.96 -36.16
CA ILE A 226 1.71 9.13 -34.71
C ILE A 226 3.03 9.63 -34.13
N THR A 227 2.97 10.56 -33.18
CA THR A 227 4.14 11.03 -32.40
C THR A 227 3.87 10.95 -30.91
N LEU A 228 4.92 10.74 -30.10
CA LEU A 228 4.87 10.82 -28.63
C LEU A 228 5.39 12.17 -28.15
N ASP A 229 4.68 12.78 -27.19
CA ASP A 229 5.19 13.97 -26.49
C ASP A 229 6.44 13.59 -25.66
N PRO A 230 7.44 14.50 -25.50
CA PRO A 230 8.66 14.18 -24.78
C PRO A 230 8.41 13.77 -23.32
N ILE A 231 8.69 12.50 -23.00
CA ILE A 231 8.60 11.97 -21.63
C ILE A 231 9.84 12.41 -20.82
N LYS A 232 9.64 13.16 -19.71
CA LYS A 232 10.72 13.70 -18.87
C LYS A 232 10.53 13.34 -17.40
N GLY A 233 11.63 13.15 -16.68
CA GLY A 233 11.62 12.98 -15.22
C GLY A 233 10.98 11.68 -14.76
N ALA A 234 11.16 10.61 -15.54
CA ALA A 234 10.66 9.29 -15.20
C ALA A 234 11.48 8.67 -14.06
N THR A 235 10.79 8.30 -12.99
CA THR A 235 11.36 7.66 -11.80
C THR A 235 10.45 6.49 -11.44
N VAL A 236 11.04 5.38 -11.01
CA VAL A 236 10.25 4.26 -10.47
C VAL A 236 9.29 4.79 -9.40
N GLU A 237 8.05 4.28 -9.39
CA GLU A 237 6.97 4.66 -8.46
C GLU A 237 6.35 6.06 -8.63
N LYS A 238 6.67 6.77 -9.73
CA LYS A 238 6.03 8.05 -10.07
C LYS A 238 5.17 7.90 -11.31
N MET A 239 3.89 8.24 -11.19
CA MET A 239 2.93 8.29 -12.29
C MET A 239 3.30 9.38 -13.32
N ILE A 240 3.21 9.03 -14.60
CA ILE A 240 3.58 9.89 -15.74
C ILE A 240 2.50 9.78 -16.80
N THR A 241 1.95 10.90 -17.23
CA THR A 241 1.02 10.93 -18.36
C THR A 241 1.78 10.77 -19.68
N LEU A 242 1.53 9.67 -20.39
CA LEU A 242 1.88 9.49 -21.79
C LEU A 242 0.87 10.20 -22.67
N LYS A 243 1.35 10.85 -23.72
CA LYS A 243 0.52 11.55 -24.68
C LYS A 243 1.01 11.29 -26.10
N ALA A 244 0.11 10.80 -26.94
CA ALA A 244 0.35 10.59 -28.36
C ALA A 244 -0.51 11.54 -29.20
N LYS A 245 0.02 11.93 -30.36
CA LYS A 245 -0.67 12.76 -31.35
C LYS A 245 -0.74 12.04 -32.69
N VAL A 246 -1.95 11.82 -33.19
CA VAL A 246 -2.24 11.22 -34.50
C VAL A 246 -2.55 12.32 -35.52
N THR A 247 -1.95 12.22 -36.71
CA THR A 247 -2.18 13.12 -37.85
C THR A 247 -2.61 12.32 -39.07
N PRO A 248 -3.66 12.75 -39.81
CA PRO A 248 -4.51 13.92 -39.56
C PRO A 248 -5.30 13.83 -38.24
N ALA A 249 -5.63 14.97 -37.65
CA ALA A 249 -6.40 15.03 -36.40
C ALA A 249 -7.90 14.79 -36.67
N ALA A 250 -8.48 13.79 -36.01
CA ALA A 250 -9.92 13.55 -35.91
C ALA A 250 -10.17 12.53 -34.80
N ALA A 251 -11.42 12.43 -34.34
CA ALA A 251 -11.83 11.43 -33.36
C ALA A 251 -11.93 10.04 -34.00
N GLY A 252 -11.71 9.00 -33.20
CA GLY A 252 -11.89 7.61 -33.62
C GLY A 252 -10.59 6.81 -33.72
N GLY A 253 -10.72 5.49 -33.63
CA GLY A 253 -9.59 4.59 -33.40
C GLY A 253 -9.03 4.71 -31.98
N THR A 254 -7.96 3.97 -31.72
CA THR A 254 -7.34 3.83 -30.40
C THR A 254 -5.82 3.81 -30.51
N VAL A 255 -5.14 4.26 -29.45
CA VAL A 255 -3.69 4.17 -29.31
C VAL A 255 -3.39 3.23 -28.15
N VAL A 256 -2.64 2.18 -28.45
CA VAL A 256 -2.06 1.29 -27.44
C VAL A 256 -0.67 1.81 -27.06
N PHE A 257 -0.43 2.04 -25.77
CA PHE A 257 0.87 2.38 -25.21
C PHE A 257 1.50 1.15 -24.57
N GLU A 258 2.77 0.87 -24.89
CA GLU A 258 3.53 -0.28 -24.40
C GLU A 258 4.89 0.17 -23.83
N ASP A 259 5.39 -0.54 -22.81
CA ASP A 259 6.74 -0.39 -22.25
C ASP A 259 7.51 -1.71 -22.41
N ASP A 260 8.70 -1.64 -23.00
CA ASP A 260 9.51 -2.82 -23.36
C ASP A 260 10.19 -3.53 -22.17
N LYS A 261 10.21 -2.93 -20.98
CA LYS A 261 10.82 -3.51 -19.78
C LYS A 261 9.81 -4.16 -18.86
N ASN A 262 8.55 -3.77 -18.91
CA ASN A 262 7.48 -4.39 -18.14
C ASN A 262 6.38 -4.89 -19.09
N THR A 263 5.15 -4.96 -18.61
CA THR A 263 3.98 -5.37 -19.40
C THR A 263 2.86 -4.37 -19.35
N TYR A 264 3.21 -3.12 -19.20
CA TYR A 264 2.31 -2.03 -19.46
C TYR A 264 1.85 -2.13 -20.92
N HIS A 265 0.54 -2.24 -21.11
CA HIS A 265 -0.14 -2.33 -22.39
C HIS A 265 -1.54 -1.75 -22.19
N GLU A 266 -1.66 -0.44 -22.34
CA GLU A 266 -2.89 0.29 -22.04
C GLU A 266 -3.41 1.02 -23.28
N GLU A 267 -4.72 1.03 -23.45
CA GLU A 267 -5.39 1.56 -24.64
C GLU A 267 -6.13 2.85 -24.32
N ALA A 268 -5.93 3.88 -25.14
CA ALA A 268 -6.62 5.16 -25.04
C ALA A 268 -7.34 5.50 -26.35
N THR A 269 -8.53 6.08 -26.24
CA THR A 269 -9.29 6.56 -27.41
C THR A 269 -8.70 7.85 -27.97
N VAL A 270 -8.72 8.01 -29.30
CA VAL A 270 -8.22 9.23 -29.95
C VAL A 270 -9.33 10.28 -30.00
N GLY A 271 -9.07 11.44 -29.37
CA GLY A 271 -9.98 12.58 -29.35
C GLY A 271 -10.07 13.34 -30.69
N ALA A 272 -11.02 14.26 -30.81
CA ALA A 272 -11.26 15.04 -32.02
C ALA A 272 -10.04 15.87 -32.48
N ASP A 273 -9.19 16.26 -31.54
CA ASP A 273 -7.94 16.97 -31.82
C ASP A 273 -6.81 16.02 -32.26
N GLY A 274 -7.04 14.71 -32.31
CA GLY A 274 -6.03 13.69 -32.63
C GLY A 274 -5.17 13.27 -31.45
N THR A 275 -5.50 13.66 -30.21
CA THR A 275 -4.73 13.32 -29.02
C THR A 275 -5.26 12.05 -28.34
N ALA A 276 -4.37 11.20 -27.86
CA ALA A 276 -4.66 10.11 -26.92
C ALA A 276 -3.72 10.22 -25.71
N THR A 277 -4.25 10.07 -24.50
CA THR A 277 -3.48 10.17 -23.25
C THR A 277 -3.70 8.95 -22.38
N GLN A 278 -2.64 8.45 -21.77
CA GLN A 278 -2.71 7.33 -20.84
C GLN A 278 -1.72 7.52 -19.70
N GLU A 279 -2.07 7.03 -18.52
CA GLU A 279 -1.21 7.10 -17.35
C GLU A 279 -0.28 5.91 -17.29
N TRP A 280 1.01 6.15 -17.09
CA TRP A 280 2.07 5.15 -17.07
C TRP A 280 2.81 5.17 -15.74
N TYR A 281 3.02 3.97 -15.19
CA TYR A 281 3.67 3.76 -13.90
C TYR A 281 4.92 2.90 -14.07
N PRO A 282 6.10 3.50 -14.27
CA PRO A 282 7.35 2.74 -14.39
C PRO A 282 7.67 1.95 -13.13
N SER A 283 7.79 0.63 -13.28
CA SER A 283 8.16 -0.30 -12.20
C SER A 283 9.63 -0.75 -12.25
N ILE A 284 10.33 -0.48 -13.35
CA ILE A 284 11.72 -0.94 -13.58
C ILE A 284 12.60 0.26 -13.96
N ALA A 285 13.73 0.39 -13.29
CA ALA A 285 14.72 1.43 -13.57
C ALA A 285 15.60 1.04 -14.76
N GLY A 286 16.18 2.05 -15.43
CA GLY A 286 17.08 1.87 -16.55
C GLY A 286 16.50 2.36 -17.87
N LYS A 287 17.07 1.91 -18.99
CA LYS A 287 16.60 2.31 -20.32
C LYS A 287 15.29 1.58 -20.64
N VAL A 288 14.24 2.35 -20.90
CA VAL A 288 12.90 1.88 -21.26
C VAL A 288 12.52 2.45 -22.62
N THR A 289 11.87 1.65 -23.46
CA THR A 289 11.31 2.07 -24.74
C THR A 289 9.79 2.07 -24.63
N ILE A 290 9.19 3.25 -24.76
CA ILE A 290 7.74 3.40 -24.86
C ILE A 290 7.34 3.32 -26.33
N LYS A 291 6.39 2.44 -26.65
CA LYS A 291 5.82 2.29 -27.98
C LYS A 291 4.37 2.76 -27.96
N ALA A 292 3.94 3.49 -28.98
CA ALA A 292 2.54 3.88 -29.18
C ALA A 292 2.07 3.40 -30.56
N THR A 293 0.98 2.64 -30.59
CA THR A 293 0.42 2.02 -31.81
C THR A 293 -1.01 2.48 -32.00
N PHE A 294 -1.26 3.26 -33.05
CA PHE A 294 -2.60 3.66 -33.48
C PHE A 294 -3.24 2.55 -34.32
N SER A 295 -4.45 2.14 -33.95
CA SER A 295 -5.20 1.06 -34.62
C SER A 295 -5.71 1.41 -36.02
N GLY A 296 -5.74 2.70 -36.38
CA GLY A 296 -6.41 3.18 -37.59
C GLY A 296 -7.85 3.60 -37.30
N ARG A 297 -8.49 4.22 -38.29
CA ARG A 297 -9.92 4.55 -38.29
C ARG A 297 -10.38 4.76 -39.73
N ASP A 298 -11.68 4.92 -39.95
CA ASP A 298 -12.23 5.20 -41.27
C ASP A 298 -11.46 6.32 -41.99
N GLY A 299 -10.90 6.00 -43.16
CA GLY A 299 -10.17 6.93 -44.00
C GLY A 299 -8.71 7.17 -43.61
N VAL A 300 -8.14 6.47 -42.63
CA VAL A 300 -6.69 6.45 -42.36
C VAL A 300 -6.19 5.11 -41.78
N THR A 301 -5.07 4.60 -42.28
CA THR A 301 -4.46 3.37 -41.75
C THR A 301 -3.78 3.58 -40.41
N GLY A 302 -3.58 2.50 -39.64
CA GLY A 302 -2.81 2.52 -38.39
C GLY A 302 -1.34 2.94 -38.56
N SER A 303 -0.71 3.36 -37.46
CA SER A 303 0.70 3.78 -37.44
C SER A 303 1.33 3.53 -36.07
N THR A 304 2.67 3.51 -36.00
CA THR A 304 3.41 3.22 -34.76
C THR A 304 4.59 4.17 -34.59
N THR A 305 4.89 4.55 -33.34
CA THR A 305 6.11 5.27 -32.96
C THR A 305 6.72 4.70 -31.68
N THR A 306 7.99 4.98 -31.44
CA THR A 306 8.69 4.63 -30.21
C THR A 306 9.49 5.80 -29.66
N GLN A 307 9.71 5.80 -28.34
CA GLN A 307 10.59 6.73 -27.65
C GLN A 307 11.38 5.99 -26.56
N GLN A 308 12.71 6.06 -26.61
CA GLN A 308 13.56 5.54 -25.54
C GLN A 308 13.82 6.61 -24.48
N ILE A 309 13.68 6.23 -23.22
CA ILE A 309 13.90 7.07 -22.04
C ILE A 309 14.77 6.33 -21.02
N THR A 310 15.26 7.06 -20.03
CA THR A 310 15.89 6.48 -18.85
C THR A 310 15.00 6.73 -17.64
N VAL A 311 14.54 5.65 -17.02
CA VAL A 311 13.82 5.67 -15.75
C VAL A 311 14.85 5.63 -14.62
N ALA A 312 14.82 6.64 -13.75
CA ALA A 312 15.66 6.67 -12.56
C ALA A 312 15.22 5.57 -11.57
N GLY A 313 16.19 4.91 -10.93
CA GLY A 313 15.92 4.03 -9.80
C GLY A 313 15.30 4.78 -8.62
N PRO A 314 14.73 4.07 -7.62
CA PRO A 314 14.32 4.71 -6.39
C PRO A 314 15.51 5.52 -5.84
N PRO A 315 15.28 6.71 -5.25
CA PRO A 315 16.36 7.47 -4.66
C PRO A 315 17.13 6.57 -3.70
N LYS A 316 18.46 6.50 -3.88
CA LYS A 316 19.34 5.73 -2.99
C LYS A 316 19.04 6.14 -1.54
N PRO A 317 18.87 5.21 -0.59
CA PRO A 317 18.64 5.58 0.81
C PRO A 317 19.78 6.50 1.25
N THR A 318 19.45 7.75 1.52
CA THR A 318 20.43 8.72 2.00
C THR A 318 20.76 8.30 3.43
N THR A 319 21.95 7.74 3.64
CA THR A 319 22.47 7.33 4.96
C THR A 319 22.83 8.53 5.87
N THR A 320 22.26 9.70 5.62
CA THR A 320 22.27 10.79 6.58
C THR A 320 21.34 10.46 7.72
N LYS A 321 21.90 10.33 8.93
CA LYS A 321 21.15 10.29 10.19
C LYS A 321 20.06 11.38 10.13
N PRO A 322 18.77 11.04 10.36
CA PRO A 322 17.69 12.02 10.28
C PRO A 322 17.98 13.22 11.20
N LYS A 323 17.81 14.44 10.68
CA LYS A 323 17.98 15.66 11.50
C LYS A 323 16.93 15.63 12.63
N PRO A 324 17.31 15.71 13.92
CA PRO A 324 16.34 15.67 15.01
C PRO A 324 15.16 16.65 14.78
N PRO A 325 13.92 16.25 15.11
CA PRO A 325 12.79 17.15 14.99
C PRO A 325 13.00 18.42 15.83
N ALA A 326 12.35 19.51 15.45
CA ALA A 326 12.27 20.69 16.31
C ALA A 326 11.59 20.31 17.64
N ALA A 327 11.97 20.97 18.74
CA ALA A 327 11.45 20.65 20.07
C ALA A 327 9.92 20.81 20.19
N ASN A 328 9.33 21.72 19.40
CA ASN A 328 7.89 21.97 19.33
C ASN A 328 7.23 21.35 18.08
N ALA A 329 7.91 20.42 17.39
CA ALA A 329 7.36 19.74 16.23
C ALA A 329 6.13 18.91 16.62
N ILE A 330 5.12 18.93 15.74
CA ILE A 330 3.97 18.03 15.79
C ILE A 330 4.16 17.02 14.66
N MET A 331 3.91 15.74 14.96
CA MET A 331 4.23 14.65 14.05
C MET A 331 3.23 13.50 14.16
N GLY A 332 3.38 12.50 13.30
CA GLY A 332 2.54 11.30 13.36
C GLY A 332 2.65 10.62 14.73
N GLY A 333 1.53 10.10 15.22
CA GLY A 333 1.40 9.50 16.54
C GLY A 333 1.13 10.50 17.68
N ASP A 334 1.16 11.81 17.42
CA ASP A 334 0.71 12.80 18.40
C ASP A 334 -0.80 12.81 18.57
N VAL A 335 -1.23 13.18 19.77
CA VAL A 335 -2.64 13.31 20.12
C VAL A 335 -3.17 14.64 19.61
N TYR A 336 -4.37 14.61 19.04
CA TYR A 336 -5.09 15.82 18.67
C TYR A 336 -6.58 15.71 19.00
N ASP A 337 -7.23 16.87 19.04
CA ASP A 337 -8.66 16.99 19.23
C ASP A 337 -9.31 17.61 17.99
N ALA A 338 -10.37 16.98 17.48
CA ALA A 338 -11.17 17.46 16.36
C ALA A 338 -12.47 18.05 16.91
N VAL A 339 -12.68 19.35 16.73
CA VAL A 339 -13.82 20.08 17.30
C VAL A 339 -14.71 20.60 16.18
N ASP A 340 -16.00 20.28 16.21
CA ASP A 340 -17.00 20.83 15.28
C ASP A 340 -17.59 22.15 15.76
N VAL A 341 -18.35 22.82 14.86
CA VAL A 341 -19.01 24.11 15.14
C VAL A 341 -20.07 24.05 16.26
N SER A 342 -20.57 22.86 16.61
CA SER A 342 -21.52 22.64 17.70
C SER A 342 -20.84 22.37 19.05
N GLY A 343 -19.51 22.30 19.07
CA GLY A 343 -18.71 21.95 20.25
C GLY A 343 -18.55 20.45 20.47
N GLY A 344 -18.96 19.61 19.52
CA GLY A 344 -18.64 18.19 19.51
C GLY A 344 -17.14 17.99 19.33
N SER A 345 -16.55 17.08 20.12
CA SER A 345 -15.09 16.84 20.13
C SER A 345 -14.78 15.35 19.97
N ARG A 346 -13.72 15.04 19.22
CA ARG A 346 -13.16 13.68 19.08
C ARG A 346 -11.65 13.72 19.23
N ARG A 347 -11.14 12.95 20.19
CA ARG A 347 -9.70 12.79 20.39
C ARG A 347 -9.18 11.59 19.60
N CYS A 348 -8.17 11.84 18.78
CA CYS A 348 -7.56 10.85 17.92
C CYS A 348 -6.04 10.98 17.88
N THR A 349 -5.40 10.08 17.15
CA THR A 349 -3.97 10.07 16.89
C THR A 349 -3.70 10.60 15.47
N LEU A 350 -2.72 11.47 15.30
CA LEU A 350 -2.28 11.94 13.97
C LEU A 350 -1.59 10.80 13.21
N GLY A 351 -1.85 10.71 11.90
CA GLY A 351 -1.25 9.69 11.03
C GLY A 351 0.10 10.16 10.48
N PHE A 352 0.07 10.88 9.37
CA PHE A 352 1.29 11.34 8.69
C PHE A 352 1.22 12.80 8.31
N ASN A 353 2.30 13.54 8.59
CA ASN A 353 2.50 14.86 8.02
C ASN A 353 2.70 14.75 6.50
N ALA A 354 2.11 15.70 5.79
CA ALA A 354 1.97 15.72 4.35
C ALA A 354 2.13 17.14 3.77
N THR A 355 2.10 17.22 2.45
CA THR A 355 1.90 18.44 1.67
C THR A 355 0.69 18.27 0.79
N ASP A 356 -0.19 19.27 0.75
CA ASP A 356 -1.30 19.30 -0.20
C ASP A 356 -0.82 19.62 -1.63
N ALA A 357 -1.74 19.63 -2.59
CA ALA A 357 -1.44 19.92 -4.00
C ALA A 357 -0.87 21.33 -4.24
N SER A 358 -1.13 22.27 -3.33
CA SER A 358 -0.63 23.65 -3.38
C SER A 358 0.70 23.83 -2.62
N GLY A 359 1.19 22.77 -1.96
CA GLY A 359 2.41 22.78 -1.17
C GLY A 359 2.23 23.23 0.28
N HIS A 360 1.01 23.47 0.75
CA HIS A 360 0.78 23.77 2.17
C HIS A 360 1.00 22.54 3.03
N ALA A 361 1.38 22.74 4.29
CA ALA A 361 1.44 21.67 5.27
C ALA A 361 0.05 21.08 5.48
N ALA A 362 -0.01 19.75 5.51
CA ALA A 362 -1.23 18.98 5.75
C ALA A 362 -0.91 17.80 6.69
N VAL A 363 -1.95 17.20 7.26
CA VAL A 363 -1.84 15.96 8.03
C VAL A 363 -2.95 15.00 7.62
N ILE A 364 -2.60 13.72 7.52
CA ILE A 364 -3.52 12.61 7.24
C ILE A 364 -3.93 11.98 8.58
N SER A 365 -5.23 11.72 8.74
CA SER A 365 -5.83 11.01 9.89
C SER A 365 -7.02 10.15 9.41
N ALA A 366 -7.70 9.42 10.30
CA ALA A 366 -8.94 8.71 9.99
C ALA A 366 -10.12 9.68 9.79
N GLY A 367 -11.07 9.31 8.93
CA GLY A 367 -12.23 10.13 8.57
C GLY A 367 -13.26 10.20 9.68
N HIS A 368 -13.45 9.11 10.44
CA HIS A 368 -14.34 9.11 11.61
C HIS A 368 -13.81 9.95 12.78
N CYS A 369 -12.55 10.40 12.73
CA CYS A 369 -12.03 11.37 13.69
C CYS A 369 -12.52 12.79 13.42
N ASP A 370 -12.95 13.10 12.20
CA ASP A 370 -13.61 14.37 11.91
C ASP A 370 -14.96 14.41 12.65
N ALA A 371 -15.14 15.37 13.56
CA ALA A 371 -16.37 15.52 14.33
C ALA A 371 -17.59 15.80 13.44
N ASN A 372 -17.37 16.45 12.29
CA ASN A 372 -18.38 16.82 11.30
C ASN A 372 -17.87 16.56 9.85
N PRO A 373 -17.77 15.29 9.43
CA PRO A 373 -17.13 14.91 8.17
C PRO A 373 -17.87 15.44 6.94
N ASP A 374 -19.19 15.61 7.02
CA ASP A 374 -20.01 16.10 5.90
C ASP A 374 -19.77 17.59 5.60
N ALA A 375 -19.17 18.33 6.55
CA ALA A 375 -18.82 19.74 6.39
C ALA A 375 -17.33 19.97 6.05
N ALA A 376 -16.54 18.91 5.88
CA ALA A 376 -15.12 19.04 5.55
C ALA A 376 -14.93 19.88 4.28
N GLY A 377 -14.01 20.85 4.32
CA GLY A 377 -13.76 21.79 3.22
C GLY A 377 -14.77 22.94 3.10
N THR A 378 -15.74 23.06 4.01
CA THR A 378 -16.67 24.19 4.09
C THR A 378 -16.31 25.13 5.26
N ASP A 379 -17.06 26.22 5.42
CA ASP A 379 -16.89 27.14 6.55
C ASP A 379 -17.23 26.49 7.91
N ASP A 380 -18.03 25.41 7.90
CA ASP A 380 -18.44 24.65 9.10
C ASP A 380 -17.57 23.41 9.35
N ALA A 381 -16.42 23.32 8.68
CA ALA A 381 -15.48 22.21 8.84
C ALA A 381 -14.97 22.11 10.28
N SER A 382 -14.71 20.87 10.72
CA SER A 382 -14.08 20.65 12.02
C SER A 382 -12.67 21.22 12.06
N ILE A 383 -12.25 21.58 13.28
CA ILE A 383 -10.97 22.22 13.57
C ILE A 383 -10.08 21.25 14.33
N GLY A 384 -8.82 21.14 13.93
CA GLY A 384 -7.80 20.39 14.64
C GLY A 384 -7.13 21.25 15.71
N HIS A 385 -7.08 20.74 16.93
CA HIS A 385 -6.44 21.33 18.09
C HIS A 385 -5.35 20.42 18.63
N GLU A 386 -4.22 21.00 19.06
CA GLU A 386 -3.23 20.22 19.79
C GLU A 386 -3.81 19.78 21.14
N VAL A 387 -3.28 18.71 21.71
CA VAL A 387 -3.62 18.31 23.08
C VAL A 387 -2.41 18.48 23.98
N VAL A 388 -2.54 19.31 25.00
CA VAL A 388 -1.50 19.56 26.01
C VAL A 388 -2.05 19.16 27.37
N ASP A 389 -1.32 18.30 28.07
CA ASP A 389 -1.70 17.78 29.39
C ASP A 389 -3.14 17.21 29.45
N GLY A 390 -3.58 16.61 28.33
CA GLY A 390 -4.91 16.00 28.20
C GLY A 390 -6.05 16.98 27.96
N VAL A 391 -5.77 18.27 27.72
CA VAL A 391 -6.74 19.33 27.42
C VAL A 391 -6.57 19.81 25.98
N SER A 392 -7.68 20.18 25.34
CA SER A 392 -7.67 20.79 24.00
C SER A 392 -6.96 22.15 24.08
N GLY A 393 -5.91 22.30 23.27
CA GLY A 393 -5.05 23.47 23.24
C GLY A 393 -5.27 24.31 21.98
N ASP A 394 -4.18 24.89 21.49
CA ASP A 394 -4.21 25.77 20.34
C ASP A 394 -4.69 25.05 19.07
N ARG A 395 -5.50 25.76 18.31
CA ARG A 395 -5.88 25.37 16.95
C ARG A 395 -4.63 25.27 16.07
N PHE A 396 -4.57 24.24 15.24
CA PHE A 396 -3.50 24.09 14.25
C PHE A 396 -3.98 23.97 12.80
N GLY A 397 -5.26 23.67 12.55
CA GLY A 397 -5.71 23.41 11.19
C GLY A 397 -7.19 23.12 11.03
N THR A 398 -7.60 22.92 9.79
CA THR A 398 -9.00 22.68 9.38
C THR A 398 -9.11 21.40 8.57
N PHE A 399 -10.14 20.61 8.80
CA PHE A 399 -10.45 19.45 7.99
C PHE A 399 -10.92 19.89 6.59
N THR A 400 -10.13 19.59 5.57
CA THR A 400 -10.42 19.98 4.18
C THR A 400 -11.04 18.86 3.36
N ASN A 401 -10.88 17.62 3.82
CA ASN A 401 -11.49 16.45 3.21
C ASN A 401 -11.64 15.39 4.29
N ALA A 402 -12.79 14.74 4.36
CA ALA A 402 -13.02 13.60 5.24
C ALA A 402 -14.01 12.65 4.56
N SER A 403 -13.76 11.36 4.70
CA SER A 403 -14.61 10.31 4.16
C SER A 403 -14.59 9.16 5.14
N GLN A 404 -15.73 8.80 5.73
CA GLN A 404 -15.84 7.58 6.56
C GLN A 404 -16.00 6.31 5.72
N ARG A 405 -16.48 6.47 4.48
CA ARG A 405 -16.61 5.40 3.47
C ARG A 405 -16.36 5.97 2.07
N PRO A 406 -15.71 5.21 1.18
CA PRO A 406 -15.26 3.83 1.36
C PRO A 406 -13.96 3.70 2.19
N LEU A 407 -13.17 4.78 2.31
CA LEU A 407 -11.82 4.68 2.82
C LEU A 407 -11.65 4.87 4.31
N ASP A 408 -12.42 5.72 4.96
CA ASP A 408 -12.13 6.17 6.33
C ASP A 408 -10.78 6.91 6.44
N TYR A 409 -10.71 8.12 5.88
CA TYR A 409 -9.57 9.02 5.99
C TYR A 409 -10.02 10.48 6.09
N ALA A 410 -9.13 11.32 6.59
CA ALA A 410 -9.24 12.76 6.60
C ALA A 410 -7.92 13.43 6.22
N VAL A 411 -8.02 14.61 5.62
CA VAL A 411 -6.91 15.53 5.35
C VAL A 411 -7.19 16.83 6.10
N ILE A 412 -6.25 17.20 6.97
CA ILE A 412 -6.30 18.43 7.75
C ILE A 412 -5.27 19.39 7.15
N LYS A 413 -5.72 20.53 6.63
CA LYS A 413 -4.82 21.61 6.20
C LYS A 413 -4.33 22.36 7.43
N ILE A 414 -3.02 22.56 7.52
CA ILE A 414 -2.38 23.24 8.65
C ILE A 414 -2.34 24.75 8.39
N ASP A 415 -2.67 25.51 9.43
CA ASP A 415 -2.67 26.97 9.38
C ASP A 415 -1.21 27.50 9.23
N ASP A 416 -1.01 28.50 8.37
CA ASP A 416 0.33 29.00 7.99
C ASP A 416 1.18 29.45 9.19
N GLY A 417 0.53 29.98 10.24
CA GLY A 417 1.19 30.45 11.46
C GLY A 417 1.90 29.33 12.24
N VAL A 418 1.47 28.07 12.07
CA VAL A 418 2.03 26.90 12.76
C VAL A 418 2.61 25.85 11.82
N ALA A 419 2.52 26.05 10.50
CA ALA A 419 2.93 25.08 9.46
C ALA A 419 4.33 24.48 9.68
N LYS A 420 5.32 25.29 10.09
CA LYS A 420 6.70 24.83 10.35
C LYS A 420 6.80 23.71 11.39
N ARG A 421 5.86 23.61 12.33
CA ARG A 421 5.82 22.53 13.34
C ARG A 421 5.52 21.17 12.70
N PHE A 422 4.78 21.16 11.59
CA PHE A 422 4.33 19.99 10.84
C PHE A 422 5.20 19.69 9.61
N GLU A 423 6.19 20.54 9.30
CA GLU A 423 7.14 20.35 8.20
C GLU A 423 8.23 19.32 8.55
N ASN A 424 7.80 18.11 8.88
CA ASN A 424 8.67 16.99 9.19
C ASN A 424 8.04 15.67 8.71
N ASN A 425 8.83 14.60 8.68
CA ASN A 425 8.45 13.27 8.23
C ASN A 425 8.51 12.23 9.36
N TYR A 426 8.24 12.65 10.60
CA TYR A 426 8.41 11.78 11.76
C TYR A 426 7.10 11.13 12.19
N VAL A 427 7.22 9.95 12.79
CA VAL A 427 6.19 9.29 13.58
C VAL A 427 6.80 8.93 14.94
N ARG A 428 6.09 9.13 16.04
CA ARG A 428 6.49 8.68 17.38
C ARG A 428 5.33 7.99 18.08
N ALA A 429 5.59 7.19 19.11
CA ALA A 429 4.61 7.02 20.18
C ALA A 429 4.56 8.32 21.00
N PRO A 430 3.40 8.73 21.57
CA PRO A 430 3.31 9.98 22.31
C PRO A 430 4.43 10.14 23.34
N GLY A 431 5.16 11.25 23.27
CA GLY A 431 6.28 11.57 24.17
C GLY A 431 7.58 10.81 23.92
N GLN A 432 7.64 9.88 22.97
CA GLN A 432 8.82 9.05 22.69
C GLN A 432 9.67 9.58 21.53
N ALA A 433 10.85 8.97 21.36
CA ALA A 433 11.74 9.27 20.24
C ALA A 433 11.07 8.85 18.90
N PRO A 434 11.15 9.68 17.85
CA PRO A 434 10.49 9.38 16.59
C PRO A 434 11.32 8.47 15.67
N VAL A 435 10.61 7.78 14.79
CA VAL A 435 11.13 7.14 13.57
C VAL A 435 10.90 8.05 12.36
N ALA A 436 11.90 8.18 11.50
CA ALA A 436 11.78 8.92 10.24
C ALA A 436 11.06 8.07 9.19
N ILE A 437 10.10 8.67 8.48
CA ILE A 437 9.41 8.06 7.36
C ILE A 437 10.21 8.28 6.08
N THR A 438 10.60 7.18 5.44
CA THR A 438 11.52 7.15 4.29
C THR A 438 10.80 6.91 2.96
N GLY A 439 9.50 6.68 2.99
CA GLY A 439 8.71 6.37 1.80
C GLY A 439 7.32 5.88 2.15
N THR A 440 6.57 5.50 1.12
CA THR A 440 5.31 4.77 1.23
C THR A 440 5.52 3.29 0.95
N ALA A 441 4.57 2.47 1.37
CA ALA A 441 4.58 1.03 1.25
C ALA A 441 3.18 0.49 0.89
N VAL A 442 3.15 -0.65 0.21
CA VAL A 442 1.91 -1.40 -0.10
C VAL A 442 1.80 -2.61 0.85
N PRO A 443 0.64 -2.88 1.46
CA PRO A 443 0.48 -4.01 2.36
C PRO A 443 0.47 -5.34 1.60
N VAL A 444 1.18 -6.34 2.16
CA VAL A 444 1.18 -7.73 1.69
C VAL A 444 1.02 -8.63 2.90
N VAL A 445 0.18 -9.67 2.79
CA VAL A 445 -0.05 -10.64 3.87
C VAL A 445 1.27 -11.24 4.36
N GLY A 446 1.44 -11.35 5.69
CA GLY A 446 2.64 -11.84 6.37
C GLY A 446 3.74 -10.80 6.58
N MET A 447 3.60 -9.59 6.01
CA MET A 447 4.54 -8.49 6.24
C MET A 447 4.51 -8.02 7.70
N PRO A 448 5.66 -7.81 8.35
CA PRO A 448 5.69 -7.26 9.70
C PRO A 448 5.33 -5.77 9.67
N VAL A 449 4.58 -5.33 10.66
CA VAL A 449 4.00 -4.00 10.74
C VAL A 449 3.96 -3.54 12.19
N CYS A 450 4.12 -2.24 12.41
CA CYS A 450 3.90 -1.61 13.70
C CYS A 450 2.94 -0.44 13.52
N MET A 451 2.16 -0.13 14.54
CA MET A 451 1.35 1.08 14.60
C MET A 451 1.81 1.98 15.74
N SER A 452 1.51 3.27 15.64
CA SER A 452 1.62 4.23 16.72
C SER A 452 0.25 4.80 17.07
N GLY A 453 -0.17 4.67 18.33
CA GLY A 453 -1.45 5.16 18.86
C GLY A 453 -1.30 5.94 20.16
N MET A 454 -2.24 6.84 20.44
CA MET A 454 -2.23 7.63 21.66
C MET A 454 -2.39 6.81 22.95
N VAL A 455 -3.05 5.65 22.86
CA VAL A 455 -3.39 4.81 24.01
C VAL A 455 -2.39 3.69 24.13
N THR A 456 -2.14 2.99 23.04
CA THR A 456 -1.31 1.77 23.04
C THR A 456 0.17 2.04 22.76
N GLY A 457 0.55 3.25 22.33
CA GLY A 457 1.91 3.55 21.90
C GLY A 457 2.30 2.71 20.69
N TYR A 458 3.52 2.15 20.70
CA TYR A 458 3.93 1.19 19.68
C TYR A 458 3.44 -0.23 20.00
N HIS A 459 2.69 -0.81 19.06
CA HIS A 459 2.41 -2.24 19.01
C HIS A 459 2.65 -2.77 17.60
N CYS A 460 3.11 -4.00 17.50
CA CYS A 460 3.50 -4.64 16.24
C CYS A 460 2.79 -5.97 16.03
N GLY A 461 2.74 -6.40 14.77
CA GLY A 461 2.02 -7.59 14.31
C GLY A 461 2.31 -7.85 12.84
N THR A 462 1.53 -8.71 12.22
CA THR A 462 1.62 -9.04 10.80
C THR A 462 0.40 -8.56 10.05
N VAL A 463 0.56 -8.22 8.78
CA VAL A 463 -0.59 -8.05 7.88
C VAL A 463 -1.26 -9.42 7.72
N GLU A 464 -2.51 -9.53 8.12
CA GLU A 464 -3.27 -10.79 8.06
C GLU A 464 -4.08 -10.88 6.78
N PHE A 465 -4.71 -9.77 6.40
CA PHE A 465 -5.56 -9.70 5.21
C PHE A 465 -5.32 -8.40 4.48
N VAL A 466 -5.37 -8.48 3.16
CA VAL A 466 -5.48 -7.32 2.28
C VAL A 466 -6.79 -7.50 1.54
N ASP A 467 -7.57 -6.42 1.46
CA ASP A 467 -8.85 -6.33 0.76
C ASP A 467 -10.11 -6.71 1.58
N ILE A 468 -10.64 -5.72 2.29
CA ILE A 468 -12.03 -5.69 2.77
C ILE A 468 -12.84 -4.65 1.95
N MET A 469 -13.97 -5.13 1.40
CA MET A 469 -15.12 -4.46 0.72
C MET A 469 -14.97 -3.00 0.24
N ASN A 470 -15.15 -2.72 -1.07
CA ASN A 470 -16.42 -2.55 -1.81
C ASN A 470 -16.07 -2.24 -3.30
N ILE A 471 -16.50 -3.05 -4.26
CA ILE A 471 -16.12 -2.98 -5.69
C ILE A 471 -16.97 -1.87 -6.38
N PRO A 472 -16.54 -1.14 -7.45
CA PRO A 472 -15.35 -1.25 -8.31
C PRO A 472 -14.42 0.00 -8.29
N ILE A 473 -13.15 -0.18 -8.66
CA ILE A 473 -12.09 0.84 -8.87
C ILE A 473 -11.32 1.37 -7.62
N PHE A 474 -11.17 0.55 -6.57
CA PHE A 474 -10.43 0.81 -5.31
C PHE A 474 -11.18 1.71 -4.29
N PRO A 475 -11.05 1.51 -2.96
CA PRO A 475 -9.81 1.00 -2.37
C PRO A 475 -9.92 -0.05 -1.26
N SER A 476 -8.97 -0.97 -1.31
CA SER A 476 -8.66 -1.98 -0.31
C SER A 476 -8.39 -1.36 1.06
N ARG A 477 -8.87 -1.98 2.14
CA ARG A 477 -8.23 -1.84 3.45
C ARG A 477 -7.38 -3.09 3.74
N PHE A 478 -6.61 -3.08 4.82
CA PHE A 478 -5.88 -4.25 5.28
C PHE A 478 -6.10 -4.44 6.78
N THR A 479 -5.98 -5.67 7.26
CA THR A 479 -6.03 -5.96 8.68
C THR A 479 -4.68 -6.45 9.17
N VAL A 480 -4.37 -6.10 10.40
CA VAL A 480 -3.10 -6.43 11.06
C VAL A 480 -3.37 -7.06 12.42
N SER A 481 -2.53 -8.01 12.82
CA SER A 481 -2.62 -8.73 14.08
C SER A 481 -2.12 -7.90 15.28
N ILE A 482 -2.61 -6.67 15.41
CA ILE A 482 -2.17 -5.69 16.41
C ILE A 482 -3.33 -5.38 17.34
N CYS A 483 -3.05 -5.21 18.64
CA CYS A 483 -4.02 -4.66 19.57
C CYS A 483 -4.09 -3.14 19.44
N GLY A 484 -5.28 -2.61 19.17
CA GLY A 484 -5.57 -1.18 19.23
C GLY A 484 -6.80 -0.87 20.06
N LEU A 485 -6.79 0.27 20.73
CA LEU A 485 -7.85 0.71 21.63
C LEU A 485 -8.50 2.01 21.13
N SER A 486 -9.65 2.37 21.70
CA SER A 486 -10.33 3.63 21.34
C SER A 486 -9.40 4.83 21.53
N GLY A 487 -9.25 5.66 20.50
CA GLY A 487 -8.33 6.80 20.46
C GLY A 487 -7.04 6.56 19.68
N ASP A 488 -6.63 5.30 19.46
CA ASP A 488 -5.54 4.99 18.54
C ASP A 488 -5.90 5.28 17.07
N SER A 489 -7.19 5.52 16.79
CA SER A 489 -7.74 5.90 15.49
C SER A 489 -6.98 7.04 14.83
N GLY A 490 -6.72 6.89 13.53
CA GLY A 490 -5.92 7.81 12.73
C GLY A 490 -4.41 7.62 12.85
N GLY A 491 -3.96 6.85 13.84
CA GLY A 491 -2.56 6.56 14.12
C GLY A 491 -1.81 5.92 12.95
N ALA A 492 -0.53 6.25 12.84
CA ALA A 492 0.33 5.77 11.77
C ALA A 492 0.57 4.27 11.85
N VAL A 493 0.42 3.57 10.73
CA VAL A 493 0.81 2.17 10.52
C VAL A 493 2.00 2.13 9.57
N LEU A 494 3.09 1.48 9.98
CA LEU A 494 4.37 1.47 9.26
C LEU A 494 4.95 0.05 9.15
N SER A 495 5.67 -0.20 8.05
CA SER A 495 6.49 -1.39 7.86
C SER A 495 7.92 -0.95 7.55
N GLY A 496 8.88 -1.38 8.38
CA GLY A 496 10.24 -0.86 8.35
C GLY A 496 10.25 0.62 8.74
N THR A 497 10.56 1.49 7.78
CA THR A 497 10.50 2.95 7.93
C THR A 497 9.55 3.60 6.91
N LYS A 498 8.68 2.80 6.27
CA LYS A 498 7.74 3.28 5.25
C LYS A 498 6.33 3.36 5.80
N ALA A 499 5.60 4.41 5.40
CA ALA A 499 4.19 4.58 5.70
C ALA A 499 3.38 3.50 4.98
N LEU A 500 2.62 2.70 5.72
CA LEU A 500 1.77 1.63 5.19
C LEU A 500 0.30 2.05 5.17
N GLY A 501 -0.17 2.71 6.22
CA GLY A 501 -1.56 3.14 6.34
C GLY A 501 -1.87 3.85 7.64
N ILE A 502 -3.15 4.11 7.90
CA ILE A 502 -3.66 4.69 9.15
C ILE A 502 -4.67 3.75 9.81
N THR A 503 -4.71 3.69 11.13
CA THR A 503 -5.68 2.87 11.87
C THR A 503 -7.09 3.45 11.74
N VAL A 504 -8.08 2.57 11.52
CA VAL A 504 -9.48 3.00 11.35
C VAL A 504 -10.47 2.21 12.19
N ARG A 505 -10.16 0.97 12.55
CA ARG A 505 -11.02 0.14 13.40
C ARG A 505 -10.21 -0.84 14.21
N SER A 506 -10.71 -1.24 15.37
CA SER A 506 -10.18 -2.33 16.17
C SER A 506 -11.29 -3.23 16.68
N ASN A 507 -11.08 -4.55 16.70
CA ASN A 507 -11.97 -5.49 17.39
C ASN A 507 -11.77 -5.51 18.93
N LYS A 508 -10.82 -4.71 19.44
CA LYS A 508 -10.50 -4.53 20.86
C LYS A 508 -10.73 -3.11 21.36
N ALA A 509 -11.41 -2.26 20.59
CA ALA A 509 -11.56 -0.83 20.90
C ALA A 509 -12.12 -0.51 22.30
N VAL A 510 -12.94 -1.41 22.88
CA VAL A 510 -13.57 -1.27 24.19
C VAL A 510 -12.84 -1.99 25.33
N GLU A 511 -11.74 -2.69 25.04
CA GLU A 511 -10.92 -3.31 26.09
C GLU A 511 -10.13 -2.23 26.85
N GLY A 512 -9.89 -2.46 28.15
CA GLY A 512 -9.16 -1.50 28.98
C GLY A 512 -7.65 -1.53 28.76
N THR A 513 -7.09 -2.69 28.39
CA THR A 513 -5.67 -2.87 28.10
C THR A 513 -5.48 -3.93 27.01
N CYS A 514 -4.28 -4.00 26.43
CA CYS A 514 -3.90 -5.02 25.45
C CYS A 514 -3.42 -6.34 26.07
N ASP A 515 -3.33 -6.45 27.40
CA ASP A 515 -2.72 -7.61 28.07
C ASP A 515 -3.56 -8.88 27.99
N SER A 516 -4.88 -8.74 27.89
CA SER A 516 -5.84 -9.85 27.78
C SER A 516 -6.38 -10.07 26.37
N ALA A 517 -5.93 -9.29 25.39
CA ALA A 517 -6.51 -9.27 24.06
C ALA A 517 -6.23 -10.60 23.33
N THR A 518 -7.27 -11.43 23.22
CA THR A 518 -7.20 -12.67 22.44
C THR A 518 -7.49 -12.36 20.98
N ALA A 519 -6.57 -12.75 20.08
CA ALA A 519 -6.65 -12.51 18.63
C ALA A 519 -6.97 -11.04 18.27
N PRO A 520 -6.14 -10.08 18.71
CA PRO A 520 -6.37 -8.67 18.41
C PRO A 520 -6.20 -8.40 16.92
N GLU A 521 -7.09 -7.59 16.36
CA GLU A 521 -7.05 -7.16 14.97
C GLU A 521 -7.36 -5.66 14.87
N VAL A 522 -6.51 -4.96 14.13
CA VAL A 522 -6.73 -3.58 13.69
C VAL A 522 -6.95 -3.58 12.19
N THR A 523 -8.00 -2.90 11.75
CA THR A 523 -8.20 -2.53 10.35
C THR A 523 -7.52 -1.19 10.09
N ALA A 524 -6.80 -1.10 8.98
CA ALA A 524 -6.10 0.09 8.56
C ALA A 524 -6.38 0.43 7.08
N THR A 525 -6.36 1.72 6.79
CA THR A 525 -6.53 2.24 5.43
C THR A 525 -5.16 2.46 4.78
N PRO A 526 -4.87 1.80 3.63
CA PRO A 526 -3.61 1.93 2.92
C PRO A 526 -3.34 3.36 2.54
N ILE A 527 -2.09 3.76 2.75
CA ILE A 527 -1.70 5.14 2.48
C ILE A 527 -1.71 5.44 0.98
N THR A 528 -1.35 4.46 0.16
CA THR A 528 -1.38 4.55 -1.32
C THR A 528 -2.79 4.87 -1.82
N ASN A 529 -3.81 4.36 -1.14
CA ASN A 529 -5.19 4.57 -1.53
C ASN A 529 -5.68 5.97 -1.14
N ILE A 530 -5.26 6.48 0.03
CA ILE A 530 -5.52 7.85 0.45
C ILE A 530 -4.87 8.84 -0.53
N LEU A 531 -3.62 8.60 -0.89
CA LEU A 531 -2.89 9.44 -1.85
C LEU A 531 -3.54 9.40 -3.24
N SER A 532 -3.98 8.24 -3.71
CA SER A 532 -4.68 8.09 -4.99
C SER A 532 -6.03 8.83 -4.99
N ALA A 533 -6.75 8.82 -3.87
CA ALA A 533 -8.01 9.55 -3.72
C ALA A 533 -7.83 11.08 -3.58
N ASN A 534 -6.59 11.55 -3.37
CA ASN A 534 -6.28 12.97 -3.16
C ASN A 534 -5.13 13.41 -4.08
N PRO A 535 -5.38 13.63 -5.38
CA PRO A 535 -4.35 14.04 -6.32
C PRO A 535 -3.55 15.25 -5.84
N GLY A 536 -2.23 15.12 -5.80
CA GLY A 536 -1.31 16.17 -5.33
C GLY A 536 -0.98 16.13 -3.84
N LEU A 537 -1.73 15.40 -3.02
CA LEU A 537 -1.34 15.09 -1.65
C LEU A 537 -0.09 14.20 -1.66
N LYS A 538 0.89 14.52 -0.82
CA LYS A 538 2.13 13.73 -0.67
C LYS A 538 2.49 13.62 0.79
N ILE A 539 2.82 12.41 1.24
CA ILE A 539 3.47 12.25 2.54
C ILE A 539 4.83 12.91 2.51
N ARG A 540 5.20 13.58 3.61
CA ARG A 540 6.56 14.04 3.81
C ARG A 540 7.44 12.83 4.07
N THR A 541 8.40 12.60 3.19
CA THR A 541 9.44 11.58 3.31
C THR A 541 10.82 12.25 3.25
N ASN A 542 11.85 11.55 3.73
CA ASN A 542 13.25 12.02 3.61
C ASN A 542 13.75 12.04 2.16
#